data_AF-A0A6I4UTM8-F1
#
_entry.id   AF-A0A6I4UTM8-F1
#
_cell.length_a   1.000
_cell.length_b   1.000
_cell.length_c   1.000
_cell.angle_alpha   90.00
_cell.angle_beta   90.00
_cell.angle_gamma   90.00
#
_symmetry.space_group_name_H-M   'P 1'
#
loop_
_entity.id
_entity.type
_entity.pdbx_description
1 polymer ?
#
loop_
_entity_poly.entity_id
_entity_poly.type
_entity_poly.pdbx_seq_one_letter_code
_entity_poly.pdbx_strand_id
1 'polypeptide(L)'
;MNLHPAAGDSASIFRLSRLEDGASEALRQRDLQYLRASGLAQTRLQLAVLTGDRRRALEQIDRLVAIDKQLERLALGQPVAGAADVEADLTDQRLAIATEKLALTSGIAMPRLEPAFASGPALSAVPEEDEDIVEHEALKNRLFHILLWGLGFILLCLGVTAAVLVQF
;
A
#
# COMPACT_ATOMS: atom_id res chain seq x y z
N MET A 1 -68.18 7.68 11.54
CA MET A 1 -66.84 7.38 12.08
C MET A 1 -66.36 6.11 11.41
N ASN A 2 -65.51 6.22 10.38
CA ASN A 2 -64.80 5.09 9.80
C ASN A 2 -63.34 5.53 9.62
N LEU A 3 -62.46 4.92 10.40
CA LEU A 3 -61.02 5.07 10.31
C LEU A 3 -60.54 4.17 9.16
N HIS A 4 -59.99 4.78 8.12
CA HIS A 4 -59.39 4.09 6.98
C HIS A 4 -57.87 4.05 7.20
N PRO A 5 -57.23 2.89 7.41
CA PRO A 5 -55.79 2.85 7.57
C PRO A 5 -55.06 2.75 6.22
N ALA A 6 -54.14 3.70 6.03
CA ALA A 6 -52.87 3.67 5.31
C ALA A 6 -52.54 2.41 4.45
N ALA A 7 -52.76 2.51 3.13
CA ALA A 7 -52.21 1.57 2.13
C ALA A 7 -51.00 2.15 1.35
N GLY A 8 -50.57 3.38 1.67
CA GLY A 8 -49.50 4.10 0.94
C GLY A 8 -48.10 4.01 1.55
N ASP A 9 -47.93 3.33 2.68
CA ASP A 9 -46.70 3.43 3.48
C ASP A 9 -45.65 2.35 3.14
N SER A 10 -46.07 1.13 2.82
CA SER A 10 -45.15 0.00 2.58
C SER A 10 -44.28 0.15 1.31
N ALA A 11 -44.80 0.78 0.26
CA ALA A 11 -44.05 1.03 -0.97
C ALA A 11 -42.96 2.11 -0.79
N SER A 12 -43.21 3.07 0.09
CA SER A 12 -42.29 4.15 0.43
C SER A 12 -41.16 3.64 1.32
N ILE A 13 -41.50 2.82 2.32
CA ILE A 13 -40.52 2.16 3.20
C ILE A 13 -39.59 1.24 2.40
N PHE A 14 -40.13 0.43 1.47
CA PHE A 14 -39.30 -0.45 0.64
C PHE A 14 -38.37 0.31 -0.33
N ARG A 15 -38.80 1.48 -0.82
CA ARG A 15 -37.95 2.33 -1.67
C ARG A 15 -36.84 3.00 -0.85
N LEU A 16 -37.13 3.44 0.37
CA LEU A 16 -36.14 4.02 1.28
C LEU A 16 -35.07 3.00 1.67
N SER A 17 -35.47 1.79 2.08
CA SER A 17 -34.51 0.73 2.45
C SER A 17 -33.59 0.34 1.29
N ARG A 18 -34.11 0.27 0.06
CA ARG A 18 -33.30 -0.02 -1.13
C ARG A 18 -32.29 1.09 -1.45
N LEU A 19 -32.63 2.34 -1.18
CA LEU A 19 -31.71 3.47 -1.39
C LEU A 19 -30.60 3.47 -0.33
N GLU A 20 -30.92 3.14 0.92
CA GLU A 20 -29.94 3.01 2.00
C GLU A 20 -28.97 1.85 1.77
N ASP A 21 -29.46 0.69 1.33
CA ASP A 21 -28.62 -0.46 0.97
C ASP A 21 -27.65 -0.14 -0.17
N GLY A 22 -28.14 0.52 -1.23
CA GLY A 22 -27.31 0.93 -2.37
C GLY A 22 -26.23 1.96 -1.98
N ALA A 23 -26.55 2.89 -1.09
CA ALA A 23 -25.58 3.87 -0.59
C ALA A 23 -24.52 3.21 0.30
N SER A 24 -24.90 2.27 1.16
CA SER A 24 -23.98 1.50 2.01
C SER A 24 -23.01 0.65 1.18
N GLU A 25 -23.49 0.00 0.13
CA GLU A 25 -22.65 -0.79 -0.77
C GLU A 25 -21.65 0.09 -1.53
N ALA A 26 -22.10 1.26 -2.02
CA ALA A 26 -21.23 2.20 -2.72
C ALA A 26 -20.13 2.78 -1.80
N LEU A 27 -20.43 3.01 -0.53
CA LEU A 27 -19.44 3.42 0.48
C LEU A 27 -18.42 2.30 0.73
N ARG A 28 -18.87 1.07 0.98
CA ARG A 28 -17.97 -0.09 1.18
C ARG A 28 -17.08 -0.35 -0.04
N GLN A 29 -17.63 -0.24 -1.24
CA GLN A 29 -16.85 -0.37 -2.47
C GLN A 29 -15.78 0.72 -2.55
N ARG A 30 -16.11 1.95 -2.17
CA ARG A 30 -15.16 3.07 -2.17
C ARG A 30 -14.02 2.87 -1.17
N ASP A 31 -14.32 2.38 0.03
CA ASP A 31 -13.30 2.07 1.06
C ASP A 31 -12.29 1.06 0.56
N LEU A 32 -12.78 -0.02 -0.07
CA LEU A 32 -11.93 -1.04 -0.66
C LEU A 32 -11.02 -0.49 -1.75
N GLN A 33 -11.47 0.49 -2.54
CA GLN A 33 -10.64 1.09 -3.58
C GLN A 33 -9.52 1.96 -3.01
N TYR A 34 -9.78 2.72 -1.94
CA TYR A 34 -8.73 3.48 -1.26
C TYR A 34 -7.70 2.57 -0.58
N LEU A 35 -8.14 1.45 0.01
CA LEU A 35 -7.22 0.44 0.55
C LEU A 35 -6.33 -0.18 -0.54
N ARG A 36 -6.90 -0.49 -1.70
CA ARG A 36 -6.13 -0.97 -2.86
C ARG A 36 -5.14 0.07 -3.36
N ALA A 37 -5.55 1.33 -3.43
CA ALA A 37 -4.68 2.44 -3.86
C ALA A 37 -3.51 2.62 -2.90
N SER A 38 -3.76 2.53 -1.59
CA SER A 38 -2.71 2.57 -0.56
C SER A 38 -1.69 1.44 -0.75
N GLY A 39 -2.16 0.20 -0.93
CA GLY A 39 -1.28 -0.95 -1.14
C GLY A 39 -0.41 -0.85 -2.40
N LEU A 40 -0.97 -0.34 -3.51
CA LEU A 40 -0.20 -0.11 -4.73
C LEU A 40 0.81 1.03 -4.58
N ALA A 41 0.44 2.15 -3.95
CA ALA A 41 1.35 3.25 -3.67
C ALA A 41 2.50 2.81 -2.74
N GLN A 42 2.22 1.97 -1.74
CA GLN A 42 3.25 1.35 -0.88
C GLN A 42 4.20 0.45 -1.68
N THR A 43 3.66 -0.37 -2.59
CA THR A 43 4.48 -1.24 -3.45
C THR A 43 5.40 -0.42 -4.35
N ARG A 44 4.89 0.68 -4.94
CA ARG A 44 5.69 1.61 -5.76
C ARG A 44 6.74 2.34 -4.94
N LEU A 45 6.45 2.70 -3.69
CA LEU A 45 7.44 3.27 -2.78
C LEU A 45 8.56 2.28 -2.50
N GLN A 46 8.25 1.02 -2.20
CA GLN A 46 9.26 -0.03 -2.00
C GLN A 46 10.13 -0.22 -3.24
N LEU A 47 9.53 -0.24 -4.44
CA LEU A 47 10.28 -0.32 -5.69
C LEU A 47 11.18 0.91 -5.89
N ALA A 48 10.66 2.11 -5.68
CA ALA A 48 11.45 3.35 -5.79
C ALA A 48 12.63 3.38 -4.82
N VAL A 49 12.45 2.88 -3.58
CA VAL A 49 13.53 2.77 -2.60
C VAL A 49 14.58 1.75 -3.05
N LEU A 50 14.14 0.58 -3.54
CA LEU A 50 15.05 -0.47 -4.04
C LEU A 50 15.85 -0.03 -5.27
N THR A 51 15.26 0.79 -6.14
CA THR A 51 15.92 1.30 -7.34
C THR A 51 16.82 2.49 -7.07
N GLY A 52 16.62 3.14 -5.92
CA GLY A 52 17.26 4.40 -5.63
C GLY A 52 16.53 5.60 -6.28
N ASP A 53 15.30 5.51 -6.72
CA ASP A 53 14.65 6.67 -7.33
C ASP A 53 14.07 7.62 -6.26
N ARG A 54 14.87 8.59 -5.81
CA ARG A 54 14.50 9.56 -4.74
C ARG A 54 13.22 10.31 -5.06
N ARG A 55 13.15 10.80 -6.29
CA ARG A 55 12.05 11.64 -6.74
C ARG A 55 10.77 10.81 -6.72
N ARG A 56 10.81 9.61 -7.29
CA ARG A 56 9.68 8.70 -7.30
C ARG A 56 9.29 8.26 -5.89
N ALA A 57 10.25 8.06 -4.98
CA ALA A 57 9.97 7.73 -3.58
C ALA A 57 9.21 8.87 -2.88
N LEU A 58 9.64 10.12 -3.04
CA LEU A 58 8.93 11.29 -2.49
C LEU A 58 7.52 11.44 -3.10
N GLU A 59 7.39 11.28 -4.41
CA GLU A 59 6.08 11.31 -5.09
C GLU A 59 5.13 10.23 -4.54
N GLN A 60 5.63 9.02 -4.23
CA GLN A 60 4.79 7.98 -3.62
C GLN A 60 4.44 8.27 -2.16
N ILE A 61 5.33 8.91 -1.39
CA ILE A 61 5.03 9.35 -0.02
C ILE A 61 3.92 10.41 -0.03
N ASP A 62 4.06 11.44 -0.86
CA ASP A 62 3.03 12.49 -1.00
C ASP A 62 1.68 11.88 -1.39
N ARG A 63 1.71 10.86 -2.26
CA ARG A 63 0.52 10.12 -2.65
C ARG A 63 -0.11 9.34 -1.51
N LEU A 64 0.68 8.66 -0.68
CA LEU A 64 0.18 7.95 0.49
C LEU A 64 -0.49 8.91 1.48
N VAL A 65 0.11 10.09 1.70
CA VAL A 65 -0.48 11.15 2.53
C VAL A 65 -1.79 11.66 1.92
N ALA A 66 -1.86 11.80 0.59
CA ALA A 66 -3.09 12.19 -0.09
C ALA A 66 -4.21 11.14 0.09
N ILE A 67 -3.88 9.85 0.00
CA ILE A 67 -4.84 8.75 0.24
C ILE A 67 -5.33 8.77 1.69
N ASP A 68 -4.44 8.96 2.66
CA ASP A 68 -4.80 9.04 4.09
C ASP A 68 -5.79 10.18 4.36
N LYS A 69 -5.56 11.36 3.77
CA LYS A 69 -6.50 12.49 3.81
C LYS A 69 -7.84 12.20 3.14
N GLN A 70 -7.91 11.30 2.16
CA GLN A 70 -9.19 10.89 1.56
C GLN A 70 -9.91 9.89 2.47
N LEU A 71 -9.19 8.97 3.11
CA LEU A 71 -9.74 8.05 4.10
C LEU A 71 -10.30 8.79 5.32
N GLU A 72 -9.59 9.78 5.83
CA GLU A 72 -10.07 10.63 6.93
C GLU A 72 -11.36 11.37 6.54
N ARG A 73 -11.39 11.97 5.34
CA ARG A 73 -12.59 12.63 4.82
C ARG A 73 -13.75 11.67 4.67
N LEU A 74 -13.50 10.46 4.19
CA LEU A 74 -14.52 9.44 4.07
C LEU A 74 -15.06 9.03 5.44
N ALA A 75 -14.20 8.84 6.44
CA ALA A 75 -14.59 8.54 7.82
C ALA A 75 -15.43 9.67 8.44
N LEU A 76 -15.20 10.92 8.04
CA LEU A 76 -15.99 12.09 8.44
C LEU A 76 -17.26 12.28 7.58
N GLY A 77 -17.56 11.40 6.63
CA GLY A 77 -18.71 11.51 5.72
C GLY A 77 -18.61 12.65 4.71
N GLN A 78 -17.40 13.17 4.46
CA GLN A 78 -17.16 14.27 3.55
C GLN A 78 -17.04 13.79 2.08
N PRO A 79 -17.32 14.68 1.10
CA PRO A 79 -17.13 14.36 -0.30
C PRO A 79 -15.65 14.09 -0.60
N VAL A 80 -15.41 12.98 -1.28
CA VAL A 80 -14.10 12.48 -1.72
C VAL A 80 -14.15 12.21 -3.23
N ALA A 81 -12.98 12.00 -3.84
CA ALA A 81 -12.87 11.74 -5.28
C ALA A 81 -13.77 10.57 -5.74
N GLY A 82 -14.22 10.65 -7.00
CA GLY A 82 -15.14 9.67 -7.57
C GLY A 82 -14.50 8.28 -7.68
N ALA A 83 -15.31 7.22 -7.55
CA ALA A 83 -14.82 5.85 -7.65
C ALA A 83 -14.16 5.53 -9.01
N ALA A 84 -14.62 6.19 -10.09
CA ALA A 84 -14.03 6.07 -11.42
C ALA A 84 -12.61 6.66 -11.50
N ASP A 85 -12.38 7.80 -10.82
CA ASP A 85 -11.06 8.44 -10.80
C ASP A 85 -10.03 7.56 -10.08
N VAL A 86 -10.46 6.92 -8.99
CA VAL A 86 -9.61 5.97 -8.24
C VAL A 86 -9.32 4.72 -9.06
N GLU A 87 -10.30 4.15 -9.77
CA GLU A 87 -10.06 2.94 -10.59
C GLU A 87 -9.12 3.19 -11.77
N ALA A 88 -9.24 4.34 -12.44
CA ALA A 88 -8.32 4.73 -13.50
C ALA A 88 -6.88 4.80 -12.95
N ASP A 89 -6.70 5.43 -11.80
CA ASP A 89 -5.42 5.51 -11.12
C ASP A 89 -4.85 4.12 -10.71
N LEU A 90 -5.70 3.24 -10.17
CA LEU A 90 -5.29 1.86 -9.85
C LEU A 90 -4.77 1.10 -11.07
N THR A 91 -5.39 1.33 -12.24
CA THR A 91 -5.00 0.68 -13.49
C THR A 91 -3.62 1.16 -13.95
N ASP A 92 -3.38 2.46 -13.91
CA ASP A 92 -2.08 3.06 -14.24
C ASP A 92 -0.98 2.57 -13.29
N GLN A 93 -1.28 2.50 -11.98
CA GLN A 93 -0.32 2.01 -10.98
C GLN A 93 0.06 0.55 -11.20
N ARG A 94 -0.90 -0.33 -11.52
CA ARG A 94 -0.62 -1.75 -11.80
C ARG A 94 0.30 -1.90 -13.02
N LEU A 95 0.03 -1.16 -14.08
CA LEU A 95 0.87 -1.17 -15.29
C LEU A 95 2.28 -0.68 -14.98
N ALA A 96 2.40 0.40 -14.23
CA ALA A 96 3.69 0.98 -13.88
C ALA A 96 4.50 0.06 -12.94
N ILE A 97 3.85 -0.66 -12.02
CA ILE A 97 4.52 -1.72 -11.22
C ILE A 97 5.00 -2.87 -12.11
N ALA A 98 4.17 -3.34 -13.05
CA ALA A 98 4.55 -4.44 -13.94
C ALA A 98 5.79 -4.10 -14.78
N THR A 99 5.83 -2.87 -15.32
CA THR A 99 6.98 -2.38 -16.11
C THR A 99 8.23 -2.19 -15.27
N GLU A 100 8.14 -1.63 -14.06
CA GLU A 100 9.27 -1.50 -13.13
C GLU A 100 9.83 -2.85 -12.70
N LYS A 101 8.96 -3.81 -12.38
CA LYS A 101 9.38 -5.18 -12.04
C LYS A 101 10.09 -5.85 -13.21
N LEU A 102 9.56 -5.69 -14.43
CA LEU A 102 10.23 -6.18 -15.63
C LEU A 102 11.62 -5.55 -15.78
N ALA A 103 11.73 -4.23 -15.64
CA ALA A 103 13.00 -3.50 -15.72
C ALA A 103 14.03 -4.03 -14.71
N LEU A 104 13.62 -4.22 -13.44
CA LEU A 104 14.46 -4.82 -12.41
C LEU A 104 14.93 -6.23 -12.77
N THR A 105 14.03 -7.09 -13.24
CA THR A 105 14.38 -8.47 -13.62
C THR A 105 15.26 -8.53 -14.87
N SER A 106 15.19 -7.52 -15.74
CA SER A 106 15.99 -7.42 -16.96
C SER A 106 17.37 -6.77 -16.75
N GLY A 107 17.70 -6.33 -15.53
CA GLY A 107 18.97 -5.68 -15.23
C GLY A 107 19.12 -4.27 -15.84
N ILE A 108 18.02 -3.62 -16.22
CA ILE A 108 18.06 -2.25 -16.74
C ILE A 108 18.40 -1.30 -15.58
N ALA A 109 19.45 -0.50 -15.75
CA ALA A 109 19.87 0.49 -14.78
C ALA A 109 18.77 1.55 -14.57
N MET A 110 18.38 1.76 -13.32
CA MET A 110 17.40 2.79 -12.93
C MET A 110 18.07 3.96 -12.20
N PRO A 111 17.44 5.15 -12.19
CA PRO A 111 17.96 6.31 -11.46
C PRO A 111 18.18 5.98 -9.99
N ARG A 112 19.40 6.22 -9.49
CA ARG A 112 19.84 5.87 -8.13
C ARG A 112 19.74 7.03 -7.15
N LEU A 113 19.67 6.66 -5.87
CA LEU A 113 19.47 7.56 -4.74
C LEU A 113 20.89 7.92 -4.34
N GLU A 114 21.50 8.87 -5.06
CA GLU A 114 22.80 9.35 -4.64
C GLU A 114 22.62 10.17 -3.35
N PRO A 115 23.43 9.92 -2.31
CA PRO A 115 23.37 10.69 -1.08
C PRO A 115 23.74 12.14 -1.38
N ALA A 116 22.76 13.05 -1.28
CA ALA A 116 22.92 14.47 -1.54
C ALA A 116 23.74 15.23 -0.47
N PHE A 117 24.58 14.54 0.32
CA PHE A 117 25.49 15.16 1.27
C PHE A 117 26.86 15.53 0.68
N ALA A 118 27.14 15.17 -0.57
CA ALA A 118 28.45 15.43 -1.22
C ALA A 118 28.40 16.55 -2.28
N SER A 119 27.67 17.64 -2.06
CA SER A 119 27.67 18.79 -2.99
C SER A 119 27.73 20.12 -2.27
N GLY A 120 28.90 20.40 -1.68
CA GLY A 120 29.35 21.75 -1.36
C GLY A 120 30.73 21.98 -1.99
N PRO A 121 30.97 23.08 -2.73
CA PRO A 121 32.26 23.31 -3.36
C PRO A 121 33.27 23.86 -2.33
N ALA A 122 34.47 23.28 -2.35
CA ALA A 122 35.72 23.77 -1.76
C ALA A 122 35.85 23.77 -0.23
N LEU A 123 36.66 22.84 0.30
CA LEU A 123 38.05 23.15 0.70
C LEU A 123 38.72 21.93 1.33
N SER A 124 39.98 21.75 0.93
CA SER A 124 41.05 21.06 1.63
C SER A 124 41.15 19.54 1.49
N ALA A 125 42.24 19.15 0.84
CA ALA A 125 42.81 17.82 0.84
C ALA A 125 42.92 17.26 2.27
N VAL A 126 42.29 16.11 2.50
CA VAL A 126 42.60 15.17 3.58
C VAL A 126 42.72 13.81 2.90
N PRO A 127 43.76 13.01 3.20
CA PRO A 127 43.99 11.72 2.53
C PRO A 127 42.83 10.76 2.80
N GLU A 128 42.53 9.92 1.81
CA GLU A 128 41.54 8.85 1.86
C GLU A 128 41.62 8.04 3.16
N GLU A 129 40.59 8.18 3.99
CA GLU A 129 40.15 7.08 4.83
C GLU A 129 38.95 6.46 4.12
N ASP A 130 39.15 5.24 3.60
CA ASP A 130 38.08 4.32 3.22
C ASP A 130 37.20 4.10 4.46
N GLU A 131 36.17 4.93 4.62
CA GLU A 131 35.03 4.57 5.47
C GLU A 131 34.23 3.51 4.72
N ASP A 132 34.65 2.27 4.95
CA ASP A 132 33.96 1.04 4.59
C ASP A 132 32.48 1.16 4.96
N ILE A 133 31.63 1.12 3.94
CA ILE A 133 30.19 1.33 4.00
C ILE A 133 29.58 0.24 4.90
N VAL A 134 29.29 0.59 6.16
CA VAL A 134 28.66 -0.27 7.19
C VAL A 134 27.19 -0.66 6.86
N GLU A 135 26.70 -0.45 5.64
CA GLU A 135 25.31 -0.78 5.29
C GLU A 135 25.06 -2.25 4.94
N HIS A 136 26.10 -3.05 4.67
CA HIS A 136 25.93 -4.47 4.38
C HIS A 136 25.66 -5.33 5.62
N GLU A 137 26.09 -4.94 6.81
CA GLU A 137 25.83 -5.71 8.03
C GLU A 137 24.41 -5.50 8.58
N ALA A 138 23.88 -4.27 8.52
CA ALA A 138 22.55 -3.95 9.05
C ALA A 138 21.43 -4.63 8.25
N LEU A 139 21.54 -4.66 6.91
CA LEU A 139 20.58 -5.32 6.04
C LEU A 139 20.65 -6.86 6.18
N LYS A 140 21.87 -7.39 6.30
CA LYS A 140 22.13 -8.83 6.50
C LYS A 140 21.59 -9.31 7.84
N ASN A 141 21.76 -8.54 8.91
CA ASN A 141 21.26 -8.93 10.24
C ASN A 141 19.72 -8.97 10.29
N ARG A 142 19.06 -8.01 9.63
CA ARG A 142 17.59 -7.97 9.53
C ARG A 142 17.05 -9.11 8.67
N LEU A 143 17.73 -9.44 7.56
CA LEU A 143 17.36 -10.57 6.70
C LEU A 143 17.54 -11.92 7.42
N PHE A 144 18.62 -12.08 8.17
CA PHE A 144 18.85 -13.27 8.99
C PHE A 144 17.78 -13.43 10.07
N HIS A 145 17.37 -12.36 10.73
CA HIS A 145 16.28 -12.40 11.71
C HIS A 145 14.95 -12.83 11.10
N ILE A 146 14.61 -12.31 9.92
CA ILE A 146 13.37 -12.69 9.20
C ILE A 146 13.43 -14.17 8.78
N LEU A 147 14.58 -14.63 8.27
CA LEU A 147 14.78 -16.02 7.87
C LEU A 147 14.68 -16.98 9.07
N LEU A 148 15.28 -16.62 10.20
CA LEU A 148 15.25 -17.40 11.43
C LEU A 148 13.83 -17.52 11.98
N TRP A 149 13.08 -16.41 11.97
CA TRP A 149 11.69 -16.39 12.44
C TRP A 149 10.77 -17.18 11.50
N GLY A 150 10.96 -17.03 10.18
CA GLY A 150 10.21 -17.79 9.18
C GLY A 150 10.46 -19.30 9.26
N LEU A 151 11.71 -19.73 9.47
CA LEU A 151 12.06 -21.15 9.63
C LEU A 151 11.41 -21.74 10.89
N GLY A 152 11.45 -21.01 12.00
CA GLY A 152 10.79 -21.41 13.25
C GLY A 152 9.27 -21.55 13.10
N PHE A 153 8.64 -20.62 12.37
CA PHE A 153 7.21 -20.67 12.08
C PHE A 153 6.83 -21.88 11.21
N ILE A 154 7.63 -22.20 10.19
CA ILE A 154 7.42 -23.37 9.34
C ILE A 154 7.53 -24.67 10.15
N LEU A 155 8.56 -24.79 11.00
CA LEU A 155 8.72 -25.94 11.90
C LEU A 155 7.55 -26.08 12.87
N LEU A 156 7.02 -24.97 13.40
CA LEU A 156 5.85 -24.96 14.26
C LEU A 156 4.59 -25.43 13.51
N CYS A 157 4.36 -24.94 12.28
CA CYS A 157 3.26 -25.41 11.44
C CYS A 157 3.37 -26.91 11.14
N LEU A 158 4.55 -27.39 10.75
CA LEU A 158 4.79 -28.81 10.50
C LEU A 158 4.56 -29.66 11.76
N GLY A 159 5.06 -29.20 12.92
CA GLY A 159 4.84 -29.88 14.20
C GLY A 159 3.37 -29.97 14.58
N VAL A 160 2.59 -28.90 14.38
CA VAL A 160 1.14 -28.90 14.62
C VAL A 160 0.43 -29.86 13.67
N THR A 161 0.78 -29.87 12.37
CA THR A 161 0.16 -30.82 11.43
C THR A 161 0.49 -32.28 11.75
N ALA A 162 1.72 -32.58 12.17
CA ALA A 162 2.10 -33.92 12.60
C ALA A 162 1.39 -34.34 13.90
N ALA A 163 1.25 -33.44 14.86
CA ALA A 163 0.54 -33.70 16.11
C ALA A 163 -0.96 -33.96 15.90
N VAL A 164 -1.59 -33.22 14.99
CA VAL A 164 -3.00 -33.43 14.61
C VAL A 164 -3.20 -34.77 13.92
N LEU A 165 -2.28 -35.19 13.04
CA LEU A 165 -2.36 -36.48 12.34
C LEU A 165 -2.11 -37.69 13.24
N VAL A 166 -1.42 -37.52 14.37
CA VAL A 166 -1.16 -38.61 15.35
C VAL A 166 -2.30 -38.75 16.38
N GLN A 167 -3.19 -37.75 16.48
CA GLN A 167 -4.36 -37.80 17.37
C GLN A 167 -5.65 -38.35 16.70
N PHE A 168 -5.60 -38.64 15.40
CA PHE A 168 -6.63 -39.37 14.65
C PHE A 168 -6.17 -40.79 14.32
#